data_AF-A0A952RNI3-F1
#
_entry.id   AF-A0A952RNI3-F1
#
_cell.length_a   1.000
_cell.length_b   1.000
_cell.length_c   1.000
_cell.angle_alpha   90.00
_cell.angle_beta   90.00
_cell.angle_gamma   90.00
#
_symmetry.space_group_name_H-M   'P 1'
#
loop_
_entity.id
_entity.type
_entity.pdbx_description
1 polymer ?
#
loop_
_entity_poly.entity_id
_entity_poly.type
_entity_poly.pdbx_seq_one_letter_code
_entity_poly.pdbx_strand_id
1 'polypeptide(L)'
;MSDHWSRKPRVVGVNAARLRLSREERFLLARVDGQLTLADLGNVTGLGAERVGDLVAKLAGAGALHLPEAAPSERIVRRPPPKPKDDYVPPPPPPPPEPEPEPEPIADDELPEMTPALAEAFEEPPPPEPPAPDEEAAPAEEAAPAEEAAPADTSAPDEDAGAIAVREGNYRELYEKVWHKQTIDVRIARAKEIRGPDLLALCFDPEARVVAAILENTATTLEHVRLIAFHHRTGTGLEMLARRADWIRDGLVERRLFRNPQLPDVVLNRLMNAKLVLHTYKLAIDRDIPETTRVKLRGILKKKWGTAPPEQRAELLQRTEARCLTLMTGCTFDAKTTGILCGRPINSAMFVQSVAKFGASPPGLLAHLIKQPFVRKNVALKKMLLAHPNMPGDVKRSI
;
A
#
# COMPACT_ATOMS: atom_id res chain seq x y z
N MET A 1 12.22 17.47 -42.49
CA MET A 1 12.42 16.09 -41.98
C MET A 1 11.39 15.88 -40.88
N SER A 2 10.37 15.07 -41.15
CA SER A 2 9.17 14.98 -40.32
C SER A 2 9.46 14.34 -38.97
N ASP A 3 8.92 14.92 -37.91
CA ASP A 3 9.19 14.62 -36.50
C ASP A 3 8.44 13.35 -36.03
N HIS A 4 8.69 12.23 -36.70
CA HIS A 4 7.97 10.97 -36.49
C HIS A 4 8.55 10.12 -35.34
N TRP A 5 9.75 10.44 -34.85
CA TRP A 5 10.42 9.71 -33.76
C TRP A 5 9.82 9.92 -32.38
N SER A 6 9.01 10.97 -32.20
CA SER A 6 8.26 11.24 -30.98
C SER A 6 6.93 10.47 -30.89
N ARG A 7 6.54 9.75 -31.95
CA ARG A 7 5.26 9.01 -31.98
C ARG A 7 5.33 7.77 -31.08
N LYS A 8 4.19 7.48 -30.43
CA LYS A 8 4.03 6.36 -29.49
C LYS A 8 3.10 5.30 -30.11
N PRO A 9 3.63 4.20 -30.66
CA PRO A 9 2.79 3.16 -31.25
C PRO A 9 1.97 2.45 -30.17
N ARG A 10 0.72 2.08 -30.47
CA ARG A 10 -0.16 1.32 -29.58
C ARG A 10 -0.60 0.02 -30.23
N VAL A 11 -0.66 -1.07 -29.47
CA VAL A 11 -1.15 -2.37 -29.98
C VAL A 11 -2.67 -2.34 -30.07
N VAL A 12 -3.21 -2.71 -31.23
CA VAL A 12 -4.66 -2.84 -31.42
C VAL A 12 -5.02 -4.31 -31.29
N GLY A 13 -5.75 -4.64 -30.23
CA GLY A 13 -5.91 -6.00 -29.68
C GLY A 13 -6.63 -7.05 -30.54
N VAL A 14 -6.82 -6.85 -31.85
CA VAL A 14 -7.76 -7.71 -32.62
C VAL A 14 -7.10 -8.63 -33.65
N ASN A 15 -5.84 -8.46 -34.09
CA ASN A 15 -5.29 -9.34 -35.15
C ASN A 15 -3.81 -9.73 -35.07
N ALA A 16 -3.05 -9.31 -34.05
CA ALA A 16 -1.63 -9.65 -33.95
C ALA A 16 -1.34 -11.17 -33.92
N ALA A 17 -2.24 -11.96 -33.33
CA ALA A 17 -2.09 -13.42 -33.22
C ALA A 17 -2.30 -14.20 -34.52
N ARG A 18 -2.92 -13.59 -35.55
CA ARG A 18 -3.17 -14.23 -36.86
C ARG A 18 -2.15 -13.85 -37.93
N LEU A 19 -1.29 -12.88 -37.66
CA LEU A 19 -0.25 -12.42 -38.58
C LEU A 19 0.98 -13.34 -38.51
N ARG A 20 1.55 -13.68 -39.68
CA ARG A 20 2.82 -14.39 -39.77
C ARG A 20 3.97 -13.42 -39.48
N LEU A 21 4.23 -13.21 -38.21
CA LEU A 21 5.24 -12.27 -37.74
C LEU A 21 6.64 -12.90 -37.71
N SER A 22 7.64 -12.14 -38.15
CA SER A 22 9.05 -12.48 -38.00
C SER A 22 9.48 -12.51 -36.53
N ARG A 23 10.69 -13.01 -36.24
CA ARG A 23 11.23 -13.00 -34.87
C ARG A 23 11.40 -11.56 -34.35
N GLU A 24 11.85 -10.65 -35.21
CA GLU A 24 12.04 -9.23 -34.88
C GLU A 24 10.70 -8.53 -34.64
N GLU A 25 9.69 -8.80 -35.47
CA GLU A 25 8.36 -8.20 -35.35
C GLU A 25 7.65 -8.63 -34.06
N ARG A 26 7.77 -9.91 -33.68
CA ARG A 26 7.24 -10.41 -32.40
C ARG A 26 7.94 -9.81 -31.20
N PHE A 27 9.27 -9.67 -31.30
CA PHE A 27 10.06 -9.08 -30.23
C PHE A 27 9.72 -7.60 -30.03
N LEU A 28 9.56 -6.85 -31.12
CA LEU A 28 9.13 -5.46 -31.10
C LEU A 28 7.72 -5.32 -30.52
N LEU A 29 6.75 -6.12 -30.98
CA LEU A 29 5.37 -6.10 -30.47
C LEU A 29 5.29 -6.38 -28.96
N ALA A 30 6.12 -7.28 -28.44
CA ALA A 30 6.17 -7.56 -27.01
C ALA A 30 6.68 -6.39 -26.16
N ARG A 31 7.29 -5.38 -26.80
CA ARG A 31 7.89 -4.19 -26.15
C ARG A 31 7.10 -2.91 -26.41
N VAL A 32 6.10 -2.94 -27.28
CA VAL A 32 5.20 -1.80 -27.50
C VAL A 32 4.13 -1.77 -26.40
N ASP A 33 4.29 -0.84 -25.47
CA ASP A 33 3.40 -0.62 -24.31
C ASP A 33 2.50 0.63 -24.45
N GLY A 34 2.65 1.38 -25.55
CA GLY A 34 1.92 2.64 -25.79
C GLY A 34 2.51 3.87 -25.12
N GLN A 35 3.59 3.73 -24.34
CA GLN A 35 4.28 4.84 -23.67
C GLN A 35 5.61 5.20 -24.32
N LEU A 36 6.33 4.21 -24.83
CA LEU A 36 7.64 4.40 -25.46
C LEU A 36 7.53 5.07 -26.84
N THR A 37 8.43 6.01 -27.11
CA THR A 37 8.57 6.60 -28.45
C THR A 37 9.31 5.66 -29.40
N LEU A 38 9.29 5.91 -30.71
CA LEU A 38 10.05 5.10 -31.68
C LEU A 38 11.57 5.14 -31.42
N ALA A 39 12.08 6.28 -30.95
CA ALA A 39 13.48 6.40 -30.55
C ALA A 39 13.80 5.52 -29.33
N ASP A 40 12.93 5.55 -28.31
CA ASP A 40 13.11 4.74 -27.10
C ASP A 40 13.00 3.25 -27.39
N LEU A 41 12.09 2.86 -28.28
CA LEU A 41 11.98 1.47 -28.75
C LEU A 41 13.26 1.02 -29.45
N GLY A 42 13.85 1.88 -30.30
CA GLY A 42 15.15 1.62 -30.93
C GLY A 42 16.26 1.35 -29.91
N ASN A 43 16.29 2.11 -28.83
CA ASN A 43 17.27 1.96 -27.74
C ASN A 43 17.04 0.69 -26.93
N VAL A 44 15.79 0.38 -26.58
CA VAL A 44 15.43 -0.78 -25.73
C VAL A 44 15.58 -2.11 -26.48
N THR A 45 15.28 -2.14 -27.79
CA THR A 45 15.42 -3.37 -28.58
C THR A 45 16.79 -3.55 -29.20
N GLY A 46 17.64 -2.52 -29.21
CA GLY A 46 18.96 -2.54 -29.84
C GLY A 46 18.92 -2.65 -31.38
N LEU A 47 17.76 -2.39 -31.99
CA LEU A 47 17.56 -2.54 -33.45
C LEU A 47 17.90 -1.27 -34.23
N GLY A 48 18.08 -0.13 -33.57
CA GLY A 48 18.27 1.18 -34.20
C GLY A 48 16.96 1.84 -34.64
N ALA A 49 16.91 3.18 -34.60
CA ALA A 49 15.68 3.94 -34.80
C ALA A 49 15.06 3.76 -36.20
N GLU A 50 15.88 3.72 -37.25
CA GLU A 50 15.39 3.53 -38.63
C GLU A 50 14.74 2.17 -38.83
N ARG A 51 15.40 1.10 -38.35
CA ARG A 51 14.90 -0.27 -38.45
C ARG A 51 13.61 -0.47 -37.64
N VAL A 52 13.51 0.15 -36.47
CA VAL A 52 12.27 0.16 -35.69
C VAL A 52 11.17 0.91 -36.43
N GLY A 53 11.48 2.05 -37.06
CA GLY A 53 10.55 2.78 -37.92
C GLY A 53 9.95 1.91 -39.03
N ASP A 54 10.78 1.18 -39.77
CA ASP A 54 10.35 0.29 -40.85
C ASP A 54 9.43 -0.84 -40.35
N LEU A 55 9.82 -1.49 -39.24
CA LEU A 55 9.04 -2.58 -38.65
C LEU A 55 7.70 -2.09 -38.11
N VAL A 56 7.67 -0.92 -37.46
CA VAL A 56 6.43 -0.31 -36.97
C VAL A 56 5.51 0.09 -38.12
N ALA A 57 6.04 0.68 -39.20
CA ALA A 57 5.25 1.02 -40.38
C ALA A 57 4.64 -0.23 -41.04
N LYS A 58 5.42 -1.31 -41.15
CA LYS A 58 4.95 -2.60 -41.67
C LYS A 58 3.85 -3.22 -40.79
N LEU A 59 4.03 -3.20 -39.47
CA LEU A 59 3.05 -3.71 -38.51
C LEU A 59 1.77 -2.87 -38.46
N ALA A 60 1.88 -1.56 -38.65
CA ALA A 60 0.73 -0.67 -38.75
C ALA A 60 -0.05 -0.89 -40.05
N GLY A 61 0.63 -1.09 -41.18
CA GLY A 61 0.00 -1.48 -42.45
C GLY A 61 -0.72 -2.84 -42.37
N ALA A 62 -0.26 -3.74 -41.50
CA ALA A 62 -0.90 -5.01 -41.21
C ALA A 62 -2.03 -4.92 -40.16
N GLY A 63 -2.32 -3.73 -39.63
CA GLY A 63 -3.34 -3.50 -38.61
C GLY A 63 -2.99 -4.03 -37.22
N ALA A 64 -1.72 -4.38 -36.95
CA ALA A 64 -1.27 -4.85 -35.64
C ALA A 64 -0.99 -3.69 -34.67
N LEU A 65 -0.59 -2.54 -35.21
CA LEU A 65 -0.26 -1.32 -34.47
C LEU A 65 -1.06 -0.14 -34.99
N HIS A 66 -1.45 0.76 -34.09
CA HIS A 66 -1.95 2.08 -34.43
C HIS A 66 -0.87 3.11 -34.09
N LEU A 67 -0.44 3.90 -35.09
CA LEU A 67 0.32 5.11 -34.85
C LEU A 67 -0.66 6.27 -34.84
N PRO A 68 -0.85 6.96 -33.69
CA PRO A 68 -1.66 8.16 -33.69
C PRO A 68 -1.05 9.17 -34.66
N GLU A 69 -1.89 9.76 -35.50
CA GLU A 69 -1.50 10.87 -36.35
C GLU A 69 -0.95 11.97 -35.44
N ALA A 70 0.22 12.53 -35.81
CA ALA A 70 0.87 13.53 -34.99
C ALA A 70 -0.14 14.64 -34.69
N ALA A 71 -0.51 14.81 -33.42
CA ALA A 71 -1.33 15.92 -33.00
C ALA A 71 -0.67 17.19 -33.58
N PRO A 72 -1.43 18.09 -34.23
CA PRO A 72 -0.87 19.33 -34.73
C PRO A 72 -0.14 19.95 -33.57
N SER A 73 1.18 20.08 -33.72
CA SER A 73 2.05 20.62 -32.70
C SER A 73 1.37 21.87 -32.17
N GLU A 74 0.95 21.85 -30.91
CA GLU A 74 0.56 23.06 -30.22
C GLU A 74 1.76 23.97 -30.35
N ARG A 75 1.62 24.88 -31.29
CA ARG A 75 2.53 25.97 -31.56
C ARG A 75 2.56 26.68 -30.23
N ILE A 76 3.62 26.41 -29.45
CA ILE A 76 3.98 27.20 -28.29
C ILE A 76 3.93 28.63 -28.80
N VAL A 77 2.83 29.32 -28.46
CA VAL A 77 2.72 30.75 -28.66
C VAL A 77 3.79 31.28 -27.74
N ARG A 78 4.96 31.55 -28.32
CA ARG A 78 6.00 32.32 -27.67
C ARG A 78 5.31 33.58 -27.20
N ARG A 79 5.05 33.66 -25.90
CA ARG A 79 4.71 34.91 -25.25
C ARG A 79 5.82 35.87 -25.66
N PRO A 80 5.52 37.02 -26.30
CA PRO A 80 6.54 37.99 -26.61
C PRO A 80 7.28 38.33 -25.30
N PRO A 81 8.60 38.53 -25.35
CA PRO A 81 9.36 38.88 -24.16
C PRO A 81 8.74 40.14 -23.53
N PRO A 82 8.64 40.20 -22.19
CA PRO A 82 8.20 41.43 -21.55
C PRO A 82 9.11 42.57 -22.01
N LYS A 83 8.50 43.67 -22.47
CA LYS A 83 9.25 44.89 -22.81
C LYS A 83 10.11 45.30 -21.60
N PRO A 84 11.37 45.72 -21.81
CA PRO A 84 12.18 46.26 -20.74
C PRO A 84 11.46 47.46 -20.13
N LYS A 85 11.25 47.43 -18.80
CA LYS A 85 10.88 48.62 -18.05
C LYS A 85 12.16 49.40 -17.82
N ASP A 86 12.30 50.54 -18.48
CA ASP A 86 13.44 51.47 -18.36
C ASP A 86 13.44 52.27 -17.03
N ASP A 87 12.71 51.84 -16.00
CA ASP A 87 12.62 52.55 -14.71
C ASP A 87 13.10 51.70 -13.52
N TYR A 88 14.09 50.82 -13.72
CA TYR A 88 14.76 50.20 -12.58
C TYR A 88 15.79 51.17 -11.99
N VAL A 89 15.33 51.98 -11.03
CA VAL A 89 16.22 52.64 -10.07
C VAL A 89 16.66 51.57 -9.07
N PRO A 90 17.95 51.20 -8.99
CA PRO A 90 18.41 50.25 -7.99
C PRO A 90 18.12 50.81 -6.59
N PRO A 91 17.60 50.01 -5.65
CA PRO A 91 17.41 50.45 -4.28
C PRO A 91 18.77 50.84 -3.69
N PRO A 92 18.85 51.93 -2.91
CA PRO A 92 20.08 52.33 -2.26
C PRO A 92 20.57 51.22 -1.31
N PRO A 93 21.89 51.06 -1.15
CA PRO A 93 22.45 50.05 -0.26
C PRO A 93 21.96 50.29 1.18
N PRO A 94 21.67 49.22 1.94
CA PRO A 94 21.26 49.35 3.33
C PRO A 94 22.35 50.10 4.13
N PRO A 95 21.97 51.01 5.03
CA PRO A 95 22.93 51.69 5.89
C PRO A 95 23.67 50.65 6.76
N PRO A 96 24.95 50.91 7.10
CA PRO A 96 25.71 50.04 7.99
C PRO A 96 24.99 49.90 9.33
N PRO A 97 25.04 48.71 9.97
CA PRO A 97 24.38 48.48 11.24
C PRO A 97 24.90 49.45 12.30
N GLU A 98 23.97 50.15 12.96
CA GLU A 98 24.28 50.95 14.14
C GLU A 98 24.90 50.04 15.22
N PRO A 99 25.94 50.50 15.94
CA PRO A 99 26.54 49.72 17.01
C PRO A 99 25.51 49.46 18.11
N GLU A 100 25.37 48.19 18.50
CA GLU A 100 24.55 47.78 19.64
C GLU A 100 24.98 48.55 20.89
N PRO A 101 24.04 49.17 21.64
CA PRO A 101 24.38 49.81 22.90
C PRO A 101 24.86 48.75 23.90
N GLU A 102 25.98 49.04 24.54
CA GLU A 102 26.53 48.23 25.63
C GLU A 102 25.47 48.05 26.74
N PRO A 103 25.32 46.84 27.30
CA PRO A 103 24.40 46.62 28.40
C PRO A 103 24.88 47.40 29.64
N GLU A 104 24.01 48.30 30.13
CA GLU A 104 24.19 48.94 31.43
C GLU A 104 24.29 47.88 32.55
N PRO A 105 25.10 48.12 33.59
CA PRO A 105 25.24 47.20 34.70
C PRO A 105 23.92 47.09 35.48
N ILE A 106 23.34 45.89 35.49
CA ILE A 106 22.24 45.56 36.40
C ILE A 106 22.80 45.63 37.82
N ALA A 107 22.30 46.60 38.57
CA ALA A 107 22.51 46.70 40.00
C ALA A 107 21.95 45.44 40.69
N ASP A 108 22.77 44.83 41.52
CA ASP A 108 22.35 43.92 42.57
C ASP A 108 21.28 44.62 43.42
N ASP A 109 20.06 44.08 43.46
CA ASP A 109 19.19 44.30 44.60
C ASP A 109 18.15 43.19 44.80
N GLU A 110 18.19 42.71 46.04
CA GLU A 110 17.08 42.19 46.86
C GLU A 110 16.42 40.86 46.47
N LEU A 111 16.94 39.81 47.12
CA LEU A 111 16.16 38.65 47.57
C LEU A 111 15.03 39.10 48.50
N PRO A 112 13.75 38.72 48.28
CA PRO A 112 12.77 38.74 49.34
C PRO A 112 12.82 37.44 50.15
N GLU A 113 13.04 37.64 51.45
CA GLU A 113 13.01 36.67 52.52
C GLU A 113 11.68 35.91 52.60
N MET A 114 11.79 34.65 53.03
CA MET A 114 10.68 33.80 53.43
C MET A 114 9.96 34.39 54.65
N THR A 115 8.63 34.43 54.61
CA THR A 115 7.81 34.46 55.83
C THR A 115 7.02 33.15 55.95
N PRO A 116 7.04 32.49 57.12
CA PRO A 116 6.25 31.29 57.38
C PRO A 116 5.01 31.65 58.22
N ALA A 117 3.81 31.51 57.66
CA ALA A 117 2.57 31.47 58.44
C ALA A 117 1.40 30.97 57.59
N LEU A 118 0.98 29.72 57.81
CA LEU A 118 -0.35 29.37 58.32
C LEU A 118 -0.66 27.90 58.00
N ALA A 119 -0.68 27.13 59.08
CA ALA A 119 -1.32 25.84 59.17
C ALA A 119 -2.86 26.02 59.16
N GLU A 120 -3.54 24.90 58.88
CA GLU A 120 -4.97 24.63 59.06
C GLU A 120 -5.93 25.04 57.92
N ALA A 121 -6.19 24.07 57.04
CA ALA A 121 -7.54 23.72 56.59
C ALA A 121 -7.45 22.41 55.78
N PHE A 122 -7.54 21.28 56.49
CA PHE A 122 -7.76 19.97 55.89
C PHE A 122 -9.28 19.82 55.75
N GLU A 123 -9.81 20.04 54.54
CA GLU A 123 -11.20 19.74 54.21
C GLU A 123 -11.19 18.78 53.01
N GLU A 124 -11.74 17.59 53.25
CA GLU A 124 -11.75 16.43 52.39
C GLU A 124 -12.76 16.63 51.23
N PRO A 125 -12.36 16.52 49.95
CA PRO A 125 -13.29 16.70 48.84
C PRO A 125 -14.18 15.46 48.65
N PRO A 126 -15.48 15.63 48.33
CA PRO A 126 -16.41 14.53 48.09
C PRO A 126 -16.08 13.76 46.79
N PRO A 127 -16.51 12.49 46.67
CA PRO A 127 -16.18 11.64 45.53
C PRO A 127 -16.86 12.11 44.23
N PRO A 128 -16.21 11.92 43.06
CA PRO A 128 -16.74 12.37 41.79
C PRO A 128 -17.90 11.49 41.29
N GLU A 129 -18.97 12.14 40.85
CA GLU A 129 -20.06 11.55 40.07
C GLU A 129 -19.58 11.09 38.67
N PRO A 130 -20.20 10.04 38.08
CA PRO A 130 -19.81 9.51 36.78
C PRO A 130 -20.23 10.44 35.63
N PRO A 131 -19.38 10.65 34.60
CA PRO A 131 -19.76 11.44 33.44
C PRO A 131 -20.77 10.71 32.55
N ALA A 132 -21.82 11.45 32.16
CA ALA A 132 -22.76 11.13 31.09
C ALA A 132 -22.05 11.16 29.71
N PRO A 133 -22.60 10.48 28.68
CA PRO A 133 -21.89 10.20 27.44
C PRO A 133 -21.77 11.42 26.52
N ASP A 134 -20.55 11.62 26.00
CA ASP A 134 -20.18 12.66 25.04
C ASP A 134 -20.97 12.55 23.73
N GLU A 135 -21.45 13.72 23.30
CA GLU A 135 -22.04 14.00 21.99
C GLU A 135 -21.03 13.79 20.85
N GLU A 136 -21.56 13.29 19.74
CA GLU A 136 -20.93 13.05 18.45
C GLU A 136 -20.15 14.26 17.91
N ALA A 137 -18.83 14.12 17.80
CA ALA A 137 -18.01 14.93 16.91
C ALA A 137 -17.65 14.11 15.66
N ALA A 138 -18.13 14.59 14.51
CA ALA A 138 -17.93 14.00 13.18
C ALA A 138 -16.44 13.87 12.79
N PRO A 139 -16.06 12.85 11.99
CA PRO A 139 -14.67 12.68 11.56
C PRO A 139 -14.33 13.60 10.37
N ALA A 140 -13.20 14.30 10.50
CA ALA A 140 -12.55 15.03 9.44
C ALA A 140 -11.97 14.07 8.37
N GLU A 141 -12.22 14.38 7.11
CA GLU A 141 -11.60 13.74 5.94
C GLU A 141 -10.07 13.94 5.97
N GLU A 142 -9.33 12.84 6.10
CA GLU A 142 -7.87 12.85 6.05
C GLU A 142 -7.38 12.41 4.65
N ALA A 143 -6.69 13.33 3.98
CA ALA A 143 -6.17 13.23 2.63
C ALA A 143 -5.11 12.12 2.48
N ALA A 144 -5.18 11.40 1.36
CA ALA A 144 -4.22 10.36 0.97
C ALA A 144 -2.85 10.96 0.59
N PRO A 145 -1.71 10.41 1.06
CA PRO A 145 -0.40 10.79 0.55
C PRO A 145 0.03 9.91 -0.63
N ALA A 146 0.67 10.58 -1.59
CA ALA A 146 1.18 10.07 -2.86
C ALA A 146 2.26 9.00 -2.71
N GLU A 147 2.25 8.05 -3.65
CA GLU A 147 3.21 6.95 -3.80
C GLU A 147 4.57 7.45 -4.29
N GLU A 148 5.64 7.02 -3.63
CA GLU A 148 6.98 6.99 -4.23
C GLU A 148 7.61 5.60 -4.00
N ALA A 149 8.29 5.12 -5.04
CA ALA A 149 8.41 3.72 -5.41
C ALA A 149 9.48 2.89 -4.68
N ALA A 150 9.14 1.63 -4.35
CA ALA A 150 10.06 0.48 -4.28
C ALA A 150 9.29 -0.86 -4.12
N PRO A 151 9.88 -2.00 -4.53
CA PRO A 151 10.04 -2.54 -5.88
C PRO A 151 8.90 -3.51 -6.27
N ALA A 152 8.67 -3.64 -7.59
CA ALA A 152 7.84 -4.62 -8.32
C ALA A 152 7.14 -5.72 -7.50
N ASP A 153 6.03 -5.38 -6.87
CA ASP A 153 4.91 -6.30 -6.67
C ASP A 153 4.21 -6.37 -8.04
N THR A 154 3.95 -7.56 -8.57
CA THR A 154 3.21 -7.75 -9.83
C THR A 154 1.75 -7.36 -9.66
N SER A 155 1.47 -6.07 -9.51
CA SER A 155 0.17 -5.46 -9.68
C SER A 155 -0.08 -5.29 -11.18
N ALA A 156 -0.56 -6.35 -11.83
CA ALA A 156 -1.25 -6.17 -13.09
C ALA A 156 -2.44 -5.21 -12.85
N PRO A 157 -2.64 -4.19 -13.70
CA PRO A 157 -3.60 -3.11 -13.46
C PRO A 157 -5.05 -3.61 -13.47
N ASP A 158 -5.91 -2.96 -12.69
CA ASP A 158 -7.35 -3.20 -12.49
C ASP A 158 -8.24 -2.98 -13.74
N GLU A 159 -7.67 -3.01 -14.96
CA GLU A 159 -8.38 -2.70 -16.21
C GLU A 159 -9.35 -3.81 -16.70
N ASP A 160 -9.36 -5.00 -16.07
CA ASP A 160 -10.27 -6.13 -16.40
C ASP A 160 -11.34 -6.40 -15.31
N ALA A 161 -11.40 -5.60 -14.23
CA ALA A 161 -12.32 -5.88 -13.12
C ALA A 161 -13.81 -5.83 -13.55
N GLY A 162 -14.16 -4.87 -14.41
CA GLY A 162 -15.53 -4.71 -14.92
C GLY A 162 -15.98 -5.86 -15.83
N ALA A 163 -15.13 -6.30 -16.76
CA ALA A 163 -15.47 -7.40 -17.67
C ALA A 163 -15.48 -8.76 -16.96
N ILE A 164 -14.65 -8.94 -15.92
CA ILE A 164 -14.75 -10.11 -15.02
C ILE A 164 -16.10 -10.08 -14.29
N ALA A 165 -16.49 -8.96 -13.68
CA ALA A 165 -17.74 -8.86 -12.93
C ALA A 165 -18.98 -9.17 -13.79
N VAL A 166 -19.01 -8.70 -15.05
CA VAL A 166 -20.09 -9.03 -16.00
C VAL A 166 -20.14 -10.53 -16.31
N ARG A 167 -19.00 -11.16 -16.57
CA ARG A 167 -18.93 -12.62 -16.80
C ARG A 167 -19.41 -13.40 -15.58
N GLU A 168 -18.97 -13.01 -14.38
CA GLU A 168 -19.40 -13.62 -13.13
C GLU A 168 -20.92 -13.48 -12.89
N GLY A 169 -21.49 -12.32 -13.23
CA GLY A 169 -22.94 -12.09 -13.23
C GLY A 169 -23.68 -13.08 -14.15
N ASN A 170 -23.19 -13.28 -15.37
CA ASN A 170 -23.80 -14.22 -16.32
C ASN A 170 -23.80 -15.66 -15.80
N TYR A 171 -22.72 -16.10 -15.16
CA TYR A 171 -22.64 -17.46 -14.59
C TYR A 171 -23.57 -17.63 -13.37
N ARG A 172 -23.69 -16.59 -12.54
CA ARG A 172 -24.63 -16.60 -11.41
C ARG A 172 -26.08 -16.67 -11.88
N GLU A 173 -26.46 -15.92 -12.91
CA GLU A 173 -27.79 -16.02 -13.48
C GLU A 173 -28.09 -17.42 -14.03
N LEU A 174 -27.11 -18.02 -14.72
CA LEU A 174 -27.23 -19.39 -15.23
C LEU A 174 -27.44 -20.39 -14.09
N TYR A 175 -26.72 -20.22 -12.99
CA TYR A 175 -26.90 -21.03 -11.78
C TYR A 175 -28.33 -20.93 -11.24
N GLU A 176 -28.82 -19.71 -11.01
CA GLU A 176 -30.14 -19.47 -10.42
C GLU A 176 -31.29 -19.98 -11.31
N LYS A 177 -31.18 -19.79 -12.63
CA LYS A 177 -32.23 -20.17 -13.59
C LYS A 177 -32.29 -21.68 -13.82
N VAL A 178 -31.14 -22.35 -13.92
CA VAL A 178 -31.02 -23.75 -14.37
C VAL A 178 -30.62 -24.69 -13.25
N TRP A 179 -29.52 -24.41 -12.57
CA TRP A 179 -28.89 -25.36 -11.65
C TRP A 179 -29.54 -25.40 -10.27
N HIS A 180 -29.90 -24.25 -9.71
CA HIS A 180 -30.48 -24.15 -8.36
C HIS A 180 -31.78 -24.97 -8.20
N LYS A 181 -32.56 -25.15 -9.28
CA LYS A 181 -33.81 -25.92 -9.29
C LYS A 181 -33.59 -27.44 -9.28
N GLN A 182 -32.40 -27.91 -9.63
CA GLN A 182 -32.10 -29.33 -9.66
C GLN A 182 -31.79 -29.84 -8.26
N THR A 183 -32.03 -31.13 -8.01
CA THR A 183 -31.70 -31.76 -6.73
C THR A 183 -30.19 -31.81 -6.53
N ILE A 184 -29.76 -31.86 -5.26
CA ILE A 184 -28.34 -31.86 -4.89
C ILE A 184 -27.59 -33.02 -5.58
N ASP A 185 -28.16 -34.22 -5.60
CA ASP A 185 -27.53 -35.40 -6.18
C ASP A 185 -27.29 -35.25 -7.69
N VAL A 186 -28.22 -34.62 -8.41
CA VAL A 186 -28.06 -34.34 -9.84
C VAL A 186 -26.94 -33.32 -10.05
N ARG A 187 -26.87 -32.27 -9.23
CA ARG A 187 -25.80 -31.26 -9.34
C ARG A 187 -24.42 -31.87 -9.04
N ILE A 188 -24.32 -32.73 -8.02
CA ILE A 188 -23.08 -33.47 -7.70
C ILE A 188 -22.67 -34.36 -8.89
N ALA A 189 -23.59 -35.15 -9.44
CA ALA A 189 -23.30 -36.02 -10.57
C ALA A 189 -22.84 -35.23 -11.79
N ARG A 190 -23.54 -34.13 -12.13
CA ARG A 190 -23.19 -33.28 -13.26
C ARG A 190 -21.88 -32.52 -13.06
N ALA A 191 -21.60 -32.05 -11.84
CA ALA A 191 -20.39 -31.30 -11.52
C ALA A 191 -19.10 -32.06 -11.87
N LYS A 192 -19.12 -33.40 -11.86
CA LYS A 192 -17.94 -34.24 -12.16
C LYS A 192 -17.56 -34.29 -13.65
N GLU A 193 -18.52 -34.05 -14.54
CA GLU A 193 -18.36 -34.30 -15.98
C GLU A 193 -18.56 -33.05 -16.84
N ILE A 194 -19.36 -32.09 -16.34
CA ILE A 194 -19.75 -30.91 -17.11
C ILE A 194 -18.58 -29.97 -17.38
N ARG A 195 -18.70 -29.14 -18.42
CA ARG A 195 -17.64 -28.26 -18.89
C ARG A 195 -18.20 -26.89 -19.26
N GLY A 196 -17.30 -25.93 -19.45
CA GLY A 196 -17.64 -24.61 -19.97
C GLY A 196 -18.48 -23.79 -18.98
N PRO A 197 -19.44 -22.98 -19.48
CA PRO A 197 -20.15 -22.01 -18.64
C PRO A 197 -21.00 -22.65 -17.55
N ASP A 198 -21.49 -23.88 -17.75
CA ASP A 198 -22.25 -24.60 -16.72
C ASP A 198 -21.38 -25.02 -15.53
N LEU A 199 -20.12 -25.39 -15.78
CA LEU A 199 -19.18 -25.70 -14.68
C LEU A 199 -18.86 -24.43 -13.87
N LEU A 200 -18.72 -23.29 -14.55
CA LEU A 200 -18.54 -21.99 -13.91
C LEU A 200 -19.78 -21.55 -13.12
N ALA A 201 -20.99 -21.83 -13.62
CA ALA A 201 -22.23 -21.58 -12.89
C ALA A 201 -22.33 -22.42 -11.62
N LEU A 202 -21.95 -23.70 -11.66
CA LEU A 202 -21.95 -24.57 -10.48
C LEU A 202 -20.97 -24.12 -9.39
N CYS A 203 -19.99 -23.27 -9.69
CA CYS A 203 -19.09 -22.70 -8.67
C CYS A 203 -19.80 -21.80 -7.65
N PHE A 204 -21.03 -21.34 -7.96
CA PHE A 204 -21.87 -20.56 -7.05
C PHE A 204 -22.74 -21.42 -6.12
N ASP A 205 -22.62 -22.75 -6.20
CA ASP A 205 -23.39 -23.65 -5.35
C ASP A 205 -23.04 -23.50 -3.86
N PRO A 206 -24.02 -23.40 -2.96
CA PRO A 206 -23.77 -23.31 -1.52
C PRO A 206 -23.34 -24.66 -0.91
N GLU A 207 -23.61 -25.79 -1.56
CA GLU A 207 -23.37 -27.12 -1.01
C GLU A 207 -21.89 -27.54 -1.19
N ALA A 208 -21.21 -27.81 -0.07
CA ALA A 208 -19.80 -28.22 -0.09
C ALA A 208 -19.56 -29.51 -0.90
N ARG A 209 -20.52 -30.44 -0.94
CA ARG A 209 -20.44 -31.67 -1.74
C ARG A 209 -20.41 -31.41 -3.25
N VAL A 210 -21.11 -30.37 -3.72
CA VAL A 210 -21.05 -29.95 -5.13
C VAL A 210 -19.67 -29.37 -5.43
N VAL A 211 -19.13 -28.54 -4.54
CA VAL A 211 -17.76 -28.03 -4.65
C VAL A 211 -16.75 -29.17 -4.71
N ALA A 212 -16.84 -30.17 -3.82
CA ALA A 212 -15.98 -31.36 -3.88
C ALA A 212 -15.98 -32.01 -5.27
N ALA A 213 -17.17 -32.22 -5.85
CA ALA A 213 -17.32 -32.80 -7.17
C ALA A 213 -16.73 -31.92 -8.30
N ILE A 214 -16.87 -30.60 -8.22
CA ILE A 214 -16.22 -29.67 -9.16
C ILE A 214 -14.69 -29.82 -9.05
N LEU A 215 -14.14 -29.86 -7.85
CA LEU A 215 -12.70 -29.94 -7.63
C LEU A 215 -12.09 -31.29 -8.07
N GLU A 216 -12.91 -32.34 -8.20
CA GLU A 216 -12.55 -33.64 -8.80
C GLU A 216 -12.67 -33.66 -10.34
N ASN A 217 -13.40 -32.71 -10.93
CA ASN A 217 -13.61 -32.65 -12.38
C ASN A 217 -12.30 -32.31 -13.12
N THR A 218 -11.99 -33.09 -14.16
CA THR A 218 -10.77 -32.94 -14.96
C THR A 218 -10.74 -31.66 -15.80
N ALA A 219 -11.90 -31.05 -16.06
CA ALA A 219 -12.03 -29.77 -16.74
C ALA A 219 -11.86 -28.55 -15.80
N THR A 220 -11.63 -28.77 -14.49
CA THR A 220 -11.50 -27.69 -13.52
C THR A 220 -10.18 -26.94 -13.71
N THR A 221 -10.33 -25.66 -14.02
CA THR A 221 -9.25 -24.67 -14.16
C THR A 221 -9.19 -23.72 -12.96
N LEU A 222 -8.14 -22.89 -12.91
CA LEU A 222 -8.00 -21.85 -11.87
C LEU A 222 -9.16 -20.85 -11.83
N GLU A 223 -9.87 -20.62 -12.94
CA GLU A 223 -11.02 -19.71 -12.96
C GLU A 223 -12.15 -20.22 -12.04
N HIS A 224 -12.45 -21.52 -12.09
CA HIS A 224 -13.42 -22.17 -11.20
C HIS A 224 -13.00 -22.05 -9.74
N VAL A 225 -11.73 -22.34 -9.45
CA VAL A 225 -11.16 -22.24 -8.10
C VAL A 225 -11.26 -20.81 -7.57
N ARG A 226 -10.98 -19.80 -8.40
CA ARG A 226 -11.13 -18.38 -8.05
C ARG A 226 -12.58 -18.01 -7.77
N LEU A 227 -13.55 -18.51 -8.54
CA LEU A 227 -14.97 -18.28 -8.25
C LEU A 227 -15.38 -18.89 -6.91
N ILE A 228 -15.01 -20.15 -6.66
CA ILE A 228 -15.29 -20.85 -5.40
C ILE A 228 -14.65 -20.10 -4.22
N ALA A 229 -13.38 -19.71 -4.34
CA ALA A 229 -12.65 -18.99 -3.31
C ALA A 229 -13.35 -17.70 -2.86
N PHE A 230 -13.95 -16.97 -3.80
CA PHE A 230 -14.59 -15.68 -3.50
C PHE A 230 -16.06 -15.81 -3.08
N HIS A 231 -16.82 -16.69 -3.73
CA HIS A 231 -18.29 -16.73 -3.61
C HIS A 231 -18.81 -17.85 -2.70
N HIS A 232 -18.01 -18.87 -2.40
CA HIS A 232 -18.52 -20.00 -1.63
C HIS A 232 -18.82 -19.61 -0.18
N ARG A 233 -19.97 -20.06 0.32
CA ARG A 233 -20.60 -19.56 1.55
C ARG A 233 -20.32 -20.39 2.80
N THR A 234 -19.55 -21.47 2.69
CA THR A 234 -19.25 -22.35 3.82
C THR A 234 -17.75 -22.53 3.99
N GLY A 235 -17.29 -22.55 5.24
CA GLY A 235 -15.89 -22.87 5.55
C GLY A 235 -15.49 -24.25 5.04
N THR A 236 -16.39 -25.24 5.12
CA THR A 236 -16.14 -26.62 4.67
C THR A 236 -15.78 -26.71 3.19
N GLY A 237 -16.48 -26.01 2.29
CA GLY A 237 -16.11 -26.03 0.88
C GLY A 237 -14.81 -25.27 0.59
N LEU A 238 -14.52 -24.19 1.32
CA LEU A 238 -13.24 -23.49 1.21
C LEU A 238 -12.07 -24.34 1.72
N GLU A 239 -12.29 -25.16 2.75
CA GLU A 239 -11.31 -26.13 3.23
C GLU A 239 -11.00 -27.22 2.20
N MET A 240 -12.01 -27.67 1.43
CA MET A 240 -11.80 -28.62 0.34
C MET A 240 -10.89 -28.05 -0.75
N LEU A 241 -11.13 -26.80 -1.16
CA LEU A 241 -10.25 -26.06 -2.07
C LEU A 241 -8.84 -25.98 -1.51
N ALA A 242 -8.72 -25.67 -0.22
CA ALA A 242 -7.43 -25.51 0.44
C ALA A 242 -6.63 -26.81 0.57
N ARG A 243 -7.19 -28.01 0.32
CA ARG A 243 -6.44 -29.28 0.36
C ARG A 243 -5.34 -29.34 -0.70
N ARG A 244 -5.51 -28.63 -1.81
CA ARG A 244 -4.57 -28.56 -2.92
C ARG A 244 -3.67 -27.33 -2.81
N ALA A 245 -2.40 -27.57 -2.47
CA ALA A 245 -1.42 -26.51 -2.23
C ALA A 245 -1.09 -25.70 -3.50
N ASP A 246 -1.18 -26.32 -4.67
CA ASP A 246 -1.01 -25.67 -5.97
C ASP A 246 -2.03 -24.55 -6.21
N TRP A 247 -3.27 -24.74 -5.77
CA TRP A 247 -4.33 -23.71 -5.89
C TRP A 247 -4.14 -22.56 -4.92
N ILE A 248 -3.74 -22.84 -3.67
CA ILE A 248 -3.49 -21.80 -2.68
C ILE A 248 -2.30 -20.91 -3.06
N ARG A 249 -1.32 -21.46 -3.80
CA ARG A 249 -0.15 -20.70 -4.27
C ARG A 249 -0.50 -19.69 -5.36
N ASP A 250 -1.67 -19.80 -6.01
CA ASP A 250 -2.14 -18.80 -6.97
C ASP A 250 -2.52 -17.50 -6.23
N GLY A 251 -1.87 -16.39 -6.58
CA GLY A 251 -2.06 -15.11 -5.89
C GLY A 251 -3.48 -14.56 -6.01
N LEU A 252 -4.20 -14.87 -7.10
CA LEU A 252 -5.59 -14.44 -7.27
C LEU A 252 -6.56 -15.27 -6.42
N VAL A 253 -6.33 -16.58 -6.29
CA VAL A 253 -7.07 -17.44 -5.35
C VAL A 253 -6.83 -16.96 -3.91
N GLU A 254 -5.58 -16.71 -3.53
CA GLU A 254 -5.24 -16.18 -2.21
C GLU A 254 -5.98 -14.86 -1.91
N ARG A 255 -5.91 -13.88 -2.81
CA ARG A 255 -6.60 -12.60 -2.66
C ARG A 255 -8.11 -12.77 -2.52
N ARG A 256 -8.71 -13.66 -3.31
CA ARG A 256 -10.15 -13.95 -3.24
C ARG A 256 -10.54 -14.66 -1.94
N LEU A 257 -9.72 -15.56 -1.43
CA LEU A 257 -9.92 -16.20 -0.13
C LEU A 257 -9.89 -15.18 1.01
N PHE A 258 -8.93 -14.23 1.01
CA PHE A 258 -8.87 -13.20 2.03
C PHE A 258 -10.09 -12.27 2.03
N ARG A 259 -10.65 -11.98 0.86
CA ARG A 259 -11.87 -11.17 0.72
C ARG A 259 -13.15 -11.94 1.07
N ASN A 260 -13.09 -13.26 1.23
CA ASN A 260 -14.26 -14.08 1.55
C ASN A 260 -14.61 -13.99 3.06
N PRO A 261 -15.83 -13.53 3.44
CA PRO A 261 -16.25 -13.44 4.84
C PRO A 261 -16.32 -14.79 5.58
N GLN A 262 -16.40 -15.89 4.83
CA GLN A 262 -16.54 -17.25 5.36
C GLN A 262 -15.19 -17.97 5.45
N LEU A 263 -14.06 -17.26 5.31
CA LEU A 263 -12.71 -17.83 5.39
C LEU A 263 -12.50 -18.54 6.74
N PRO A 264 -12.35 -19.88 6.76
CA PRO A 264 -12.16 -20.61 8.00
C PRO A 264 -10.74 -20.47 8.53
N ASP A 265 -10.58 -20.59 9.85
CA ASP A 265 -9.29 -20.38 10.54
C ASP A 265 -8.20 -21.35 10.08
N VAL A 266 -8.56 -22.59 9.75
CA VAL A 266 -7.61 -23.59 9.24
C VAL A 266 -6.98 -23.13 7.93
N VAL A 267 -7.78 -22.54 7.03
CA VAL A 267 -7.31 -22.03 5.74
C VAL A 267 -6.55 -20.74 5.93
N LEU A 268 -7.05 -19.81 6.75
CA LEU A 268 -6.36 -18.56 7.10
C LEU A 268 -4.94 -18.84 7.65
N ASN A 269 -4.82 -19.75 8.62
CA ASN A 269 -3.52 -20.11 9.20
C ASN A 269 -2.57 -20.72 8.15
N ARG A 270 -3.10 -21.53 7.22
CA ARG A 270 -2.31 -22.09 6.11
C ARG A 270 -1.80 -21.01 5.17
N LEU A 271 -2.65 -20.05 4.78
CA LEU A 271 -2.26 -18.91 3.95
C LEU A 271 -1.18 -18.06 4.64
N MET A 272 -1.34 -17.82 5.93
CA MET A 272 -0.46 -16.94 6.71
C MET A 272 0.88 -17.59 7.10
N ASN A 273 0.98 -18.91 7.10
CA ASN A 273 2.19 -19.61 7.56
C ASN A 273 3.44 -19.16 6.77
N ALA A 274 3.33 -19.08 5.44
CA ALA A 274 4.44 -18.70 4.57
C ALA A 274 4.70 -17.18 4.51
N LYS A 275 3.83 -16.34 5.08
CA LYS A 275 3.91 -14.88 4.93
C LYS A 275 4.87 -14.26 5.93
N LEU A 276 5.69 -13.32 5.46
CA LEU A 276 6.54 -12.51 6.33
C LEU A 276 5.73 -11.48 7.12
N VAL A 277 6.35 -10.89 8.15
CA VAL A 277 5.71 -9.92 9.04
C VAL A 277 5.19 -8.68 8.27
N LEU A 278 5.94 -8.21 7.26
CA LEU A 278 5.54 -7.08 6.42
C LEU A 278 4.29 -7.37 5.59
N HIS A 279 4.22 -8.55 4.96
CA HIS A 279 3.05 -8.95 4.19
C HIS A 279 1.83 -9.14 5.10
N THR A 280 2.04 -9.67 6.30
CA THR A 280 0.99 -9.81 7.32
C THR A 280 0.43 -8.45 7.71
N TYR A 281 1.28 -7.43 7.87
CA TYR A 281 0.84 -6.05 8.13
C TYR A 281 0.00 -5.49 6.99
N LYS A 282 0.46 -5.63 5.73
CA LYS A 282 -0.29 -5.16 4.54
C LYS A 282 -1.71 -5.74 4.51
N LEU A 283 -1.85 -7.04 4.74
CA LEU A 283 -3.17 -7.70 4.81
C LEU A 283 -4.01 -7.22 6.01
N ALA A 284 -3.39 -6.93 7.15
CA ALA A 284 -4.11 -6.48 8.34
C ALA A 284 -4.73 -5.07 8.21
N ILE A 285 -4.26 -4.25 7.27
CA ILE A 285 -4.78 -2.90 6.98
C ILE A 285 -5.65 -2.83 5.72
N ASP A 286 -5.65 -3.87 4.90
CA ASP A 286 -6.36 -3.90 3.61
C ASP A 286 -7.88 -3.79 3.80
N ARG A 287 -8.49 -2.75 3.25
CA ARG A 287 -9.93 -2.46 3.42
C ARG A 287 -10.83 -3.43 2.68
N ASP A 288 -10.31 -4.16 1.70
CA ASP A 288 -11.09 -5.16 0.96
C ASP A 288 -11.28 -6.46 1.75
N ILE A 289 -10.49 -6.65 2.81
CA ILE A 289 -10.55 -7.83 3.68
C ILE A 289 -11.62 -7.57 4.75
N PRO A 290 -12.56 -8.51 4.97
CA PRO A 290 -13.56 -8.41 6.04
C PRO A 290 -12.93 -8.10 7.40
N GLU A 291 -13.57 -7.24 8.20
CA GLU A 291 -13.03 -6.81 9.50
C GLU A 291 -12.77 -7.99 10.44
N THR A 292 -13.63 -9.00 10.42
CA THR A 292 -13.46 -10.24 11.19
C THR A 292 -12.12 -10.93 10.87
N THR A 293 -11.76 -11.02 9.60
CA THR A 293 -10.48 -11.57 9.15
C THR A 293 -9.33 -10.63 9.50
N ARG A 294 -9.48 -9.31 9.35
CA ARG A 294 -8.45 -8.33 9.74
C ARG A 294 -8.11 -8.39 11.23
N VAL A 295 -9.10 -8.54 12.11
CA VAL A 295 -8.86 -8.69 13.56
C VAL A 295 -7.99 -9.92 13.83
N LYS A 296 -8.27 -11.06 13.18
CA LYS A 296 -7.44 -12.27 13.28
C LYS A 296 -6.03 -12.04 12.74
N LEU A 297 -5.90 -11.36 11.60
CA LEU A 297 -4.60 -11.00 11.01
C LEU A 297 -3.78 -10.09 11.93
N ARG A 298 -4.40 -9.13 12.63
CA ARG A 298 -3.73 -8.31 13.66
C ARG A 298 -3.20 -9.18 14.81
N GLY A 299 -3.96 -10.19 15.25
CA GLY A 299 -3.49 -11.18 16.22
C GLY A 299 -2.28 -11.98 15.73
N ILE A 300 -2.34 -12.46 14.49
CA ILE A 300 -1.23 -13.18 13.83
C ILE A 300 -0.01 -12.27 13.67
N LEU A 301 -0.20 -10.99 13.33
CA LEU A 301 0.87 -10.00 13.21
C LEU A 301 1.64 -9.86 14.52
N LYS A 302 0.94 -9.72 15.65
CA LYS A 302 1.55 -9.63 16.99
C LYS A 302 2.34 -10.89 17.34
N LYS A 303 1.76 -12.07 17.06
CA LYS A 303 2.46 -13.36 17.27
C LYS A 303 3.73 -13.46 16.42
N LYS A 304 3.63 -13.15 15.12
CA LYS A 304 4.77 -13.15 14.20
C LYS A 304 5.82 -12.11 14.59
N TRP A 305 5.43 -10.94 15.08
CA TRP A 305 6.35 -9.94 15.60
C TRP A 305 7.23 -10.55 16.70
N GLY A 306 6.65 -11.23 17.69
CA GLY A 306 7.38 -11.85 18.79
C GLY A 306 8.43 -12.90 18.38
N THR A 307 8.26 -13.56 17.23
CA THR A 307 9.20 -14.59 16.73
C THR A 307 10.01 -14.17 15.51
N ALA A 308 9.71 -13.02 14.90
CA ALA A 308 10.40 -12.54 13.71
C ALA A 308 11.86 -12.17 14.03
N PRO A 309 12.80 -12.40 13.09
CA PRO A 309 14.18 -11.98 13.26
C PRO A 309 14.28 -10.44 13.35
N PRO A 310 15.28 -9.90 14.08
CA PRO A 310 15.40 -8.47 14.34
C PRO A 310 15.45 -7.61 13.08
N GLU A 311 16.03 -8.13 12.01
CA GLU A 311 16.17 -7.47 10.70
C GLU A 311 14.81 -7.24 10.05
N GLN A 312 13.92 -8.24 10.09
CA GLN A 312 12.57 -8.13 9.54
C GLN A 312 11.70 -7.15 10.35
N ARG A 313 11.87 -7.10 11.67
CA ARG A 313 11.18 -6.13 12.52
C ARG A 313 11.63 -4.70 12.19
N ALA A 314 12.94 -4.49 12.07
CA ALA A 314 13.50 -3.20 11.70
C ALA A 314 13.07 -2.77 10.30
N GLU A 315 13.08 -3.70 9.33
CA GLU A 315 12.59 -3.46 7.97
C GLU A 315 11.10 -3.07 7.96
N LEU A 316 10.26 -3.79 8.70
CA LEU A 316 8.84 -3.46 8.83
C LEU A 316 8.64 -2.03 9.36
N LEU A 317 9.36 -1.65 10.42
CA LEU A 317 9.28 -0.29 10.95
C LEU A 317 9.74 0.74 9.93
N GLN A 318 10.83 0.49 9.20
CA GLN A 318 11.33 1.43 8.21
C GLN A 318 10.36 1.60 7.04
N ARG A 319 9.90 0.48 6.45
CA ARG A 319 9.00 0.51 5.28
C ARG A 319 7.62 1.09 5.58
N THR A 320 7.19 1.03 6.83
CA THR A 320 5.88 1.56 7.25
C THR A 320 5.98 2.90 7.94
N GLU A 321 7.19 3.47 8.04
CA GLU A 321 7.48 4.64 8.87
C GLU A 321 6.95 4.48 10.31
N ALA A 322 7.09 3.27 10.84
CA ALA A 322 6.63 2.83 12.13
C ALA A 322 5.11 2.94 12.36
N ARG A 323 4.30 3.25 11.33
CA ARG A 323 2.82 3.28 11.42
C ARG A 323 2.23 1.93 11.83
N CYS A 324 2.93 0.83 11.56
CA CYS A 324 2.53 -0.50 12.01
C CYS A 324 2.43 -0.63 13.55
N LEU A 325 3.10 0.25 14.31
CA LEU A 325 3.04 0.26 15.78
C LEU A 325 1.62 0.45 16.33
N THR A 326 0.75 1.13 15.58
CA THR A 326 -0.68 1.30 15.94
C THR A 326 -1.41 -0.03 16.11
N LEU A 327 -0.98 -1.08 15.39
CA LEU A 327 -1.54 -2.43 15.47
C LEU A 327 -0.78 -3.34 16.43
N MET A 328 0.34 -2.87 16.99
CA MET A 328 1.27 -3.65 17.79
C MET A 328 1.27 -3.24 19.27
N THR A 329 0.17 -2.68 19.76
CA THR A 329 -0.02 -2.42 21.19
C THR A 329 0.23 -3.69 22.01
N GLY A 330 1.09 -3.57 23.03
CA GLY A 330 1.55 -4.68 23.87
C GLY A 330 2.82 -5.39 23.37
N CYS A 331 3.30 -5.11 22.16
CA CYS A 331 4.58 -5.62 21.68
C CYS A 331 5.75 -4.78 22.20
N THR A 332 6.92 -5.39 22.30
CA THR A 332 8.18 -4.71 22.67
C THR A 332 9.21 -4.83 21.56
N PHE A 333 10.27 -4.04 21.68
CA PHE A 333 11.43 -4.07 20.81
C PHE A 333 12.54 -4.81 21.55
N ASP A 334 13.28 -5.67 20.87
CA ASP A 334 14.50 -6.23 21.43
C ASP A 334 15.69 -5.27 21.22
N ALA A 335 16.77 -5.53 21.96
CA ALA A 335 17.99 -4.73 21.88
C ALA A 335 18.60 -4.75 20.47
N LYS A 336 18.48 -5.88 19.74
CA LYS A 336 19.02 -6.03 18.39
C LYS A 336 18.26 -5.18 17.37
N THR A 337 16.93 -5.23 17.32
CA THR A 337 16.13 -4.35 16.45
C THR A 337 16.41 -2.89 16.76
N THR A 338 16.50 -2.53 18.05
CA THR A 338 16.86 -1.17 18.48
C THR A 338 18.22 -0.74 17.94
N GLY A 339 19.24 -1.59 18.07
CA GLY A 339 20.57 -1.33 17.54
C GLY A 339 20.60 -1.13 16.02
N ILE A 340 19.86 -1.97 15.26
CA ILE A 340 19.74 -1.83 13.81
C ILE A 340 19.12 -0.49 13.43
N LEU A 341 18.08 -0.05 14.14
CA LEU A 341 17.42 1.24 13.89
C LEU A 341 18.34 2.42 14.21
N CYS A 342 19.09 2.36 15.32
CA CYS A 342 20.03 3.41 15.71
C CYS A 342 21.29 3.45 14.81
N GLY A 343 21.59 2.35 14.11
CA GLY A 343 22.70 2.29 13.16
C GLY A 343 22.40 2.94 11.80
N ARG A 344 21.19 3.46 11.58
CA ARG A 344 20.79 4.08 10.30
C ARG A 344 20.27 5.50 10.52
N PRO A 345 20.52 6.43 9.58
CA PRO A 345 19.88 7.74 9.63
C PRO A 345 18.38 7.58 9.40
N ILE A 346 17.58 8.18 10.28
CA ILE A 346 16.12 8.21 10.18
C ILE A 346 15.75 9.66 9.86
N ASN A 347 15.19 9.92 8.68
CA ASN A 347 14.84 11.28 8.23
C ASN A 347 13.31 11.50 8.10
N SER A 348 12.50 10.57 8.59
CA SER A 348 11.04 10.63 8.49
C SER A 348 10.44 11.21 9.77
N ALA A 349 9.72 12.33 9.65
CA ALA A 349 8.96 12.90 10.75
C ALA A 349 7.85 11.93 11.22
N MET A 350 7.21 11.21 10.28
CA MET A 350 6.18 10.22 10.59
C MET A 350 6.72 9.05 11.41
N PHE A 351 7.94 8.60 11.11
CA PHE A 351 8.62 7.59 11.92
C PHE A 351 8.82 8.08 13.36
N VAL A 352 9.34 9.29 13.54
CA VAL A 352 9.60 9.86 14.87
C VAL A 352 8.29 10.01 15.66
N GLN A 353 7.24 10.52 15.03
CA GLN A 353 5.93 10.67 15.68
C GLN A 353 5.35 9.32 16.10
N SER A 354 5.42 8.30 15.23
CA SER A 354 4.89 6.96 15.52
C SER A 354 5.63 6.30 16.67
N VAL A 355 6.96 6.41 16.71
CA VAL A 355 7.77 5.92 17.84
C VAL A 355 7.47 6.71 19.12
N ALA A 356 7.34 8.04 19.04
CA ALA A 356 7.01 8.89 20.20
C ALA A 356 5.60 8.65 20.76
N LYS A 357 4.67 8.09 19.98
CA LYS A 357 3.33 7.71 20.46
C LYS A 357 3.27 6.27 20.99
N PHE A 358 4.26 5.45 20.68
CA PHE A 358 4.26 4.04 21.05
C PHE A 358 4.86 3.83 22.45
N GLY A 359 4.01 3.52 23.45
CA GLY A 359 4.41 3.47 24.86
C GLY A 359 5.53 2.48 25.20
N ALA A 360 5.75 1.44 24.38
CA ALA A 360 6.82 0.48 24.56
C ALA A 360 8.11 0.84 23.76
N SER A 361 8.24 2.08 23.32
CA SER A 361 9.43 2.55 22.62
C SER A 361 10.69 2.48 23.50
N PRO A 362 11.79 1.89 23.00
CA PRO A 362 13.03 1.75 23.75
C PRO A 362 13.68 3.10 24.11
N PRO A 363 14.19 3.26 25.35
CA PRO A 363 14.89 4.48 25.76
C PRO A 363 16.09 4.82 24.85
N GLY A 364 16.85 3.81 24.42
CA GLY A 364 17.99 3.99 23.51
C GLY A 364 17.59 4.53 22.13
N LEU A 365 16.45 4.11 21.59
CA LEU A 365 15.94 4.62 20.32
C LEU A 365 15.47 6.07 20.47
N LEU A 366 14.77 6.40 21.54
CA LEU A 366 14.31 7.76 21.82
C LEU A 366 15.50 8.73 21.96
N ALA A 367 16.52 8.34 22.72
CA ALA A 367 17.76 9.10 22.87
C ALA A 367 18.54 9.26 21.56
N HIS A 368 18.46 8.29 20.66
CA HIS A 368 19.06 8.40 19.33
C HIS A 368 18.27 9.37 18.44
N LEU A 369 16.94 9.26 18.39
CA LEU A 369 16.08 10.10 17.55
C LEU A 369 16.20 11.59 17.90
N ILE A 370 16.26 11.95 19.18
CA ILE A 370 16.37 13.37 19.58
C ILE A 370 17.72 13.99 19.22
N LYS A 371 18.76 13.17 19.02
CA LYS A 371 20.08 13.63 18.56
C LYS A 371 20.11 13.88 17.05
N GLN A 372 19.10 13.42 16.31
CA GLN A 372 19.05 13.60 14.85
C GLN A 372 18.97 15.09 14.48
N PRO A 373 19.74 15.57 13.49
CA PRO A 373 19.81 17.00 13.15
C PRO A 373 18.45 17.62 12.82
N PHE A 374 17.59 16.91 12.08
CA PHE A 374 16.28 17.43 11.69
C PHE A 374 15.29 17.49 12.88
N VAL A 375 15.40 16.55 13.84
CA VAL A 375 14.57 16.56 15.06
C VAL A 375 14.96 17.72 15.96
N ARG A 376 16.26 18.02 16.10
CA ARG A 376 16.72 19.18 16.88
C ARG A 376 16.18 20.50 16.36
N LYS A 377 16.04 20.63 15.03
CA LYS A 377 15.48 21.81 14.38
C LYS A 377 13.95 21.86 14.47
N ASN A 378 13.28 20.70 14.59
CA ASN A 378 11.83 20.61 14.68
C ASN A 378 11.36 20.58 16.16
N VAL A 379 10.97 21.74 16.67
CA VAL A 379 10.55 21.93 18.07
C VAL A 379 9.37 21.01 18.45
N ALA A 380 8.42 20.77 17.55
CA ALA A 380 7.26 19.92 17.83
C ALA A 380 7.66 18.45 18.04
N LEU A 381 8.50 17.90 17.16
CA LEU A 381 9.02 16.52 17.31
C LEU A 381 9.87 16.37 18.57
N LYS A 382 10.73 17.36 18.85
CA LYS A 382 11.55 17.39 20.05
C LYS A 382 10.69 17.37 21.32
N LYS A 383 9.64 18.20 21.38
CA LYS A 383 8.68 18.25 22.49
C LYS A 383 7.97 16.91 22.69
N MET A 384 7.50 16.29 21.61
CA MET A 384 6.87 14.96 21.67
C MET A 384 7.80 13.89 22.24
N LEU A 385 9.05 13.84 21.80
CA LEU A 385 10.02 12.87 22.30
C LEU A 385 10.34 13.10 23.78
N LEU A 386 10.56 14.35 24.20
CA LEU A 386 10.86 14.68 25.61
C LEU A 386 9.70 14.35 26.56
N ALA A 387 8.46 14.46 26.08
CA ALA A 387 7.27 14.08 26.82
C ALA A 387 7.10 12.56 26.97
N HIS A 388 7.85 11.75 26.23
CA HIS A 388 7.71 10.30 26.27
C HIS A 388 8.10 9.73 27.67
N PRO A 389 7.31 8.80 28.25
CA PRO A 389 7.60 8.21 29.56
C PRO A 389 8.98 7.54 29.65
N ASN A 390 9.34 6.76 28.63
CA ASN A 390 10.63 6.04 28.56
C ASN A 390 11.84 6.90 28.12
N MET A 391 11.70 8.23 27.99
CA MET A 391 12.83 9.08 27.60
C MET A 391 13.88 9.15 28.73
N PRO A 392 15.17 8.82 28.48
CA PRO A 392 16.21 8.86 29.50
C PRO A 392 16.37 10.25 30.15
N GLY A 393 16.55 10.27 31.47
CA GLY A 393 16.61 11.51 32.25
C GLY A 393 17.86 12.35 31.99
N ASP A 394 18.99 11.72 31.65
CA ASP A 394 20.22 12.39 31.23
C ASP A 394 20.00 13.22 29.96
N VAL A 395 19.26 12.67 28.99
CA VAL A 395 18.92 13.36 27.73
C VAL A 395 17.97 14.53 27.98
N LYS A 396 17.02 14.39 28.91
CA LYS A 396 16.12 15.49 29.31
C LYS A 396 16.87 16.65 29.96
N ARG A 397 17.97 16.37 30.67
CA ARG A 397 18.80 17.39 31.34
C ARG A 397 19.83 18.04 30.43
N SER A 398 20.25 17.37 29.35
CA SER A 398 21.32 17.86 28.45
C SER A 398 20.83 18.80 27.34
N ILE A 399 19.52 19.07 27.29
CA ILE A 399 18.82 19.77 26.21
C ILE A 399 18.20 21.04 26.78
#